data_AF-A0A924ETD0-F1
#
_entry.id   AF-A0A924ETD0-F1
#
_cell.length_a   1.000
_cell.length_b   1.000
_cell.length_c   1.000
_cell.angle_alpha   90.00
_cell.angle_beta   90.00
_cell.angle_gamma   90.00
#
_symmetry.space_group_name_H-M   'P 1'
#
loop_
_entity.id
_entity.type
_entity.pdbx_description
1 polymer ?
#
loop_
_entity_poly.entity_id
_entity_poly.type
_entity_poly.pdbx_seq_one_letter_code
_entity_poly.pdbx_strand_id
1 'polypeptide(L)'
;DLALTLVQGGLPFAAHEVLEARWKAGPTEERDLWQGLAQVCVGLTHAARGNSIGAVRLLERGAARIEEYEAGHGPAYGLDLTAVIACAREHAAAEH
;
A
#
# COMPACT_ATOMS: atom_id res chain seq x y z
N ASP A 1 -7.32 5.74 -9.83
CA ASP A 1 -8.75 6.00 -9.54
C ASP A 1 -9.41 4.82 -8.81
N LEU A 2 -9.64 3.67 -9.45
CA LEU A 2 -10.35 2.51 -8.84
C LEU A 2 -9.84 2.06 -7.47
N ALA A 3 -8.54 1.82 -7.29
CA ALA A 3 -7.99 1.33 -6.02
C ALA A 3 -8.23 2.32 -4.86
N LEU A 4 -8.12 3.63 -5.12
CA LEU A 4 -8.39 4.66 -4.13
C LEU A 4 -9.88 4.68 -3.74
N THR A 5 -10.78 4.61 -4.72
CA THR A 5 -12.23 4.52 -4.46
C THR A 5 -12.59 3.31 -3.60
N LEU A 6 -11.95 2.16 -3.85
CA LEU A 6 -12.16 0.96 -3.04
C LEU A 6 -11.69 1.14 -1.60
N VAL A 7 -10.51 1.73 -1.38
CA VAL A 7 -10.03 2.05 -0.02
C VAL A 7 -10.98 3.01 0.68
N GLN A 8 -11.39 4.10 0.02
CA GLN A 8 -12.34 5.07 0.57
C GLN A 8 -13.73 4.46 0.86
N GLY A 9 -14.12 3.43 0.11
CA GLY A 9 -15.33 2.65 0.35
C GLY A 9 -15.20 1.56 1.42
N GLY A 10 -14.08 1.47 2.14
CA GLY A 10 -13.86 0.45 3.17
C GLY A 10 -13.58 -0.95 2.62
N LEU A 11 -13.11 -1.05 1.38
CA LEU A 11 -12.80 -2.31 0.68
C LEU A 11 -11.29 -2.46 0.38
N PRO A 12 -10.42 -2.45 1.41
CA PRO A 12 -8.96 -2.49 1.20
C PRO A 12 -8.49 -3.79 0.56
N PHE A 13 -9.17 -4.93 0.77
CA PHE A 13 -8.79 -6.19 0.12
C PHE A 13 -9.04 -6.15 -1.40
N ALA A 14 -10.16 -5.58 -1.84
CA ALA A 14 -10.43 -5.42 -3.27
C ALA A 14 -9.42 -4.46 -3.92
N ALA A 15 -9.03 -3.38 -3.20
CA ALA A 15 -7.96 -2.50 -3.65
C ALA A 15 -6.63 -3.24 -3.79
N HIS A 16 -6.30 -4.12 -2.83
CA HIS A 16 -5.13 -5.00 -2.89
C HIS A 16 -5.13 -5.85 -4.17
N GLU A 17 -6.25 -6.50 -4.51
CA GLU A 17 -6.32 -7.34 -5.72
C GLU A 17 -6.05 -6.55 -7.02
N VAL A 18 -6.62 -5.35 -7.13
CA VAL A 18 -6.37 -4.44 -8.27
C VAL A 18 -4.89 -4.06 -8.37
N LEU A 19 -4.28 -3.71 -7.25
CA LEU A 19 -2.88 -3.29 -7.19
C LEU A 19 -1.92 -4.46 -7.41
N GLU A 20 -2.25 -5.64 -6.89
CA GLU A 20 -1.47 -6.86 -7.10
C GLU A 20 -1.48 -7.28 -8.58
N ALA A 21 -2.63 -7.16 -9.26
CA ALA A 21 -2.71 -7.38 -10.69
C ALA A 21 -1.80 -6.41 -11.47
N ARG A 22 -1.80 -5.12 -11.09
CA ARG A 22 -0.89 -4.12 -11.70
C ARG A 22 0.57 -4.42 -11.40
N TRP A 23 0.92 -4.86 -10.19
CA TRP A 23 2.28 -5.28 -9.84
C TRP A 23 2.77 -6.43 -10.72
N LYS A 24 1.94 -7.45 -10.94
CA LYS A 24 2.31 -8.63 -11.74
C LYS A 24 2.46 -8.33 -13.23
N ALA A 25 1.65 -7.41 -13.76
CA ALA A 25 1.60 -7.09 -15.19
C ALA A 25 2.39 -5.83 -15.59
N GLY A 26 2.82 -5.01 -14.63
CA GLY A 26 3.44 -3.71 -14.87
C GLY A 26 4.94 -3.77 -15.21
N PRO A 27 5.52 -2.64 -15.60
CA PRO A 27 6.96 -2.50 -15.84
C PRO A 27 7.79 -2.84 -14.60
N THR A 28 9.01 -3.33 -14.79
CA THR A 28 9.87 -3.79 -13.69
C THR A 28 10.25 -2.64 -12.77
N GLU A 29 10.51 -1.47 -13.34
CA GLU A 29 10.86 -0.23 -12.68
C GLU A 29 9.75 0.32 -11.76
N GLU A 30 8.49 -0.10 -11.96
CA GLU A 30 7.35 0.31 -11.13
C GLU A 30 6.95 -0.73 -10.09
N ARG A 31 7.66 -1.87 -10.01
CA ARG A 31 7.24 -2.98 -9.14
C ARG A 31 7.13 -2.58 -7.68
N ASP A 32 8.07 -1.78 -7.18
CA ASP A 32 8.07 -1.37 -5.78
C ASP A 32 6.89 -0.46 -5.43
N LEU A 33 6.49 0.43 -6.34
CA LEU A 33 5.26 1.22 -6.17
C LEU A 33 4.04 0.30 -6.03
N TRP A 34 3.82 -0.56 -7.01
CA TRP A 34 2.59 -1.37 -7.07
C TRP A 34 2.55 -2.42 -5.96
N GLN A 35 3.69 -3.06 -5.67
CA GLN A 35 3.79 -4.00 -4.57
C GLN A 35 3.63 -3.31 -3.21
N GLY A 36 4.23 -2.13 -3.04
CA GLY A 36 4.12 -1.35 -1.81
C GLY A 36 2.67 -0.95 -1.53
N LEU A 37 1.96 -0.39 -2.51
CA LEU A 37 0.54 -0.05 -2.40
C LEU A 37 -0.33 -1.29 -2.11
N ALA A 38 -0.07 -2.41 -2.79
CA ALA A 38 -0.78 -3.66 -2.53
C ALA A 38 -0.54 -4.17 -1.09
N GLN A 39 0.69 -4.02 -0.57
CA GLN A 39 1.06 -4.38 0.80
C GLN A 39 0.38 -3.49 1.84
N VAL A 40 0.30 -2.18 1.61
CA VAL A 40 -0.46 -1.26 2.48
C VAL A 40 -1.92 -1.70 2.55
N CYS A 41 -2.56 -1.96 1.40
CA CYS A 41 -3.98 -2.35 1.36
C CYS A 41 -4.26 -3.69 2.07
N VAL A 42 -3.41 -4.70 1.89
CA VAL A 42 -3.59 -5.97 2.62
C VAL A 42 -3.19 -5.84 4.09
N GLY A 43 -2.27 -4.94 4.45
CA GLY A 43 -1.98 -4.56 5.84
C GLY A 43 -3.20 -4.00 6.56
N LEU A 44 -3.91 -3.04 5.94
CA LEU A 44 -5.19 -2.53 6.44
C LEU A 44 -6.26 -3.62 6.57
N THR A 45 -6.29 -4.57 5.64
CA THR A 45 -7.19 -5.73 5.72
C THR A 45 -6.87 -6.62 6.92
N HIS A 46 -5.59 -6.81 7.23
CA HIS A 46 -5.17 -7.58 8.40
C HIS A 46 -5.57 -6.88 9.72
N ALA A 47 -5.37 -5.56 9.81
CA ALA A 47 -5.80 -4.75 10.93
C ALA A 47 -7.31 -4.88 11.17
N ALA A 48 -8.11 -4.71 10.12
CA ALA A 48 -9.57 -4.86 10.17
C ALA A 48 -10.05 -6.26 10.60
N ARG A 49 -9.19 -7.29 10.50
CA ARG A 49 -9.46 -8.68 10.92
C ARG A 49 -8.85 -9.03 12.28
N GLY A 50 -8.25 -8.06 13.00
CA GLY A 50 -7.62 -8.28 14.30
C GLY A 50 -6.28 -9.01 14.23
N ASN A 51 -5.62 -9.02 13.07
CA ASN A 51 -4.27 -9.58 12.91
C ASN A 51 -3.23 -8.47 12.99
N SER A 52 -3.03 -7.89 14.18
CA SER A 52 -2.12 -6.76 14.43
C SER A 52 -0.69 -7.04 13.95
N ILE A 53 -0.11 -8.18 14.32
CA ILE A 53 1.27 -8.53 13.95
C ILE A 53 1.43 -8.58 12.42
N GLY A 54 0.46 -9.19 11.73
CA GLY A 54 0.45 -9.24 10.27
C GLY A 54 0.29 -7.85 9.65
N ALA A 55 -0.58 -7.02 10.22
CA ALA A 55 -0.85 -5.66 9.76
C ALA A 55 0.41 -4.80 9.85
N VAL A 56 1.03 -4.68 11.03
CA VAL A 56 2.28 -3.92 11.25
C VAL A 56 3.34 -4.33 10.23
N ARG A 57 3.59 -5.64 10.08
CA ARG A 57 4.61 -6.16 9.18
C ARG A 57 4.38 -5.75 7.71
N LEU A 58 3.13 -5.75 7.26
CA LEU A 58 2.76 -5.43 5.89
C LEU A 58 2.75 -3.93 5.64
N LEU A 59 2.25 -3.14 6.58
CA LEU A 59 2.20 -1.69 6.51
C LEU A 59 3.62 -1.10 6.46
N GLU A 60 4.51 -1.50 7.37
CA GLU A 60 5.90 -1.04 7.40
C GLU A 60 6.66 -1.41 6.13
N ARG A 61 6.48 -2.64 5.65
CA ARG A 61 7.12 -3.10 4.41
C ARG A 61 6.58 -2.37 3.19
N GLY A 62 5.27 -2.15 3.14
CA GLY A 62 4.63 -1.41 2.06
C GLY A 62 5.14 0.02 2.00
N ALA A 63 5.20 0.70 3.16
CA ALA A 63 5.76 2.04 3.30
C ALA A 63 7.21 2.11 2.81
N ALA A 64 8.07 1.19 3.24
CA ALA A 64 9.48 1.16 2.84
C ALA A 64 9.67 1.01 1.31
N ARG A 65 8.84 0.20 0.64
CA ARG A 65 8.89 0.05 -0.83
C ARG A 65 8.46 1.31 -1.56
N ILE A 66 7.42 1.98 -1.07
CA ILE A 66 6.94 3.23 -1.68
C ILE A 66 8.00 4.33 -1.50
N GLU A 67 8.66 4.38 -0.35
CA GLU A 67 9.78 5.32 -0.07
C GLU A 67 10.97 5.08 -1.02
N GLU A 68 11.36 3.81 -1.23
CA GLU A 68 12.41 3.45 -2.18
C GLU A 68 12.05 3.85 -3.63
N TYR A 69 10.80 3.62 -4.03
CA TYR A 69 10.31 4.03 -5.34
C TYR A 69 10.27 5.56 -5.52
N GLU A 70 9.82 6.29 -4.49
CA GLU A 70 9.74 7.76 -4.49
C GLU A 70 11.14 8.38 -4.66
N ALA A 71 12.15 7.82 -3.99
CA ALA A 71 13.54 8.23 -4.14
C ALA A 71 14.09 8.01 -5.57
N GLY A 72 13.52 7.06 -6.33
CA GLY A 72 13.82 6.82 -7.73
C GLY A 72 13.17 7.80 -8.71
N HIS A 73 12.32 8.73 -8.22
CA HIS A 73 11.60 9.73 -9.02
C HIS A 73 10.74 9.15 -10.17
N GLY A 74 10.17 7.96 -9.96
CA GLY A 74 9.22 7.36 -10.90
C GLY A 74 7.88 8.09 -10.94
N PRO A 75 7.03 7.83 -11.96
CA PRO A 75 5.71 8.45 -12.05
C PRO A 75 4.81 8.08 -10.85
N ALA A 76 4.31 9.09 -10.14
CA ALA A 76 3.41 8.89 -9.00
C ALA A 76 1.92 8.73 -9.39
N TYR A 77 1.56 8.89 -10.66
CA TYR A 77 0.18 8.77 -11.16
C TYR A 77 -0.85 9.65 -10.41
N GLY A 78 -0.42 10.82 -9.95
CA GLY A 78 -1.25 11.75 -9.18
C GLY A 78 -1.46 11.35 -7.72
N LEU A 79 -0.75 10.33 -7.22
CA LEU A 79 -0.70 9.98 -5.81
C LEU A 79 0.28 10.89 -5.06
N ASP A 80 -0.10 11.25 -3.83
CA ASP A 80 0.82 11.79 -2.84
C ASP A 80 1.48 10.62 -2.10
N LEU A 81 2.67 10.22 -2.54
CA LEU A 81 3.36 9.05 -2.00
C LEU A 81 3.82 9.28 -0.55
N THR A 82 4.29 10.49 -0.24
CA THR A 82 4.64 10.90 1.11
C THR A 82 3.44 10.75 2.06
N ALA A 83 2.24 11.19 1.66
CA ALA A 83 1.03 11.02 2.47
C ALA A 83 0.63 9.54 2.64
N VAL A 84 0.79 8.72 1.61
CA VAL A 84 0.51 7.27 1.70
C VAL A 84 1.47 6.59 2.66
N ILE A 85 2.77 6.91 2.62
CA ILE A 85 3.80 6.37 3.52
C ILE A 85 3.47 6.76 4.97
N ALA A 86 3.17 8.03 5.22
CA ALA A 86 2.80 8.52 6.55
C ALA A 86 1.58 7.77 7.10
N CYS A 87 0.51 7.68 6.29
CA CYS A 87 -0.71 6.96 6.66
C CYS A 87 -0.44 5.48 6.99
N ALA A 88 0.38 4.79 6.21
CA ALA A 88 0.73 3.40 6.47
C ALA A 88 1.48 3.23 7.81
N ARG A 89 2.43 4.11 8.12
CA ARG A 89 3.19 4.10 9.38
C ARG A 89 2.32 4.47 10.58
N GLU A 90 1.41 5.43 10.43
CA GLU A 90 0.44 5.78 11.48
C GLU A 90 -0.47 4.60 11.83
N HIS A 91 -0.98 3.89 10.82
CA HIS A 91 -1.77 2.68 11.06
C HIS A 91 -0.93 1.60 11.75
N ALA A 92 0.30 1.37 11.31
CA ALA A 92 1.18 0.38 11.94
C ALA A 92 1.45 0.71 13.42
N ALA A 93 1.65 1.98 13.74
CA ALA A 93 1.87 2.43 15.12
C ALA A 93 0.61 2.32 16.00
N ALA A 94 -0.58 2.34 15.41
CA ALA A 94 -1.85 2.22 16.11
C ALA A 94 -2.25 0.76 16.40
N GLU A 95 -1.61 -0.21 15.76
CA GLU A 95 -1.82 -1.63 16.05
C GLU A 95 -1.16 -2.00 17.40
N HIS A 96 -1.92 -2.67 18.27
CA HIS A 96 -1.47 -3.17 19.58
C HIS A 96 -1.01 -4.63 19.54
#